data_AF-A0A2A8Q1A2-F1
#
_entry.id   AF-A0A2A8Q1A2-F1
#
_cell.length_a   1.000
_cell.length_b   1.000
_cell.length_c   1.000
_cell.angle_alpha   90.00
_cell.angle_beta   90.00
_cell.angle_gamma   90.00
#
_symmetry.space_group_name_H-M   'P 1'
#
loop_
_entity.id
_entity.type
_entity.pdbx_description
1 polymer ?
#
loop_
_entity_poly.entity_id
_entity_poly.type
_entity_poly.pdbx_seq_one_letter_code
_entity_poly.pdbx_strand_id
1 'polypeptide(L)'
;MIILLWKLWDNYSENEFQERMLQQAIQDKEYLQILGSQEWKIPLYLHNIKLTTATKMKIDILKKMIMHTMLNMEITSMEQLSEFLHVDSLFIYDIVSEMKDTGAIEEQQGAYGLTQRGIEQYNAGMILSKPIQEDFLFMYSAFNKEVVLREKTNLLVNKDWDIDTYRYGPENESLEGKVLEEALLRQFIKQSGTDFEIGGNEKIISKIGPVELKEEKYAKCIEYQLYDMLDDKVYTRVWNGALGRWDERFEEEIHKYESEQWKAQYNEAIIQNFPERYEYLRNTWKTTNKKGKKKVLHILRGKDIRDKFLNSFTETKRKMLMVSPWISNHVVDREMLERLQKFAKQNKTLYISWGIAKNRNNEDRLPSVELLEQLRGIKHADGTQAVFVRWFGNQHNKEIVVDSKYHLLGSFNWLSYRGDYDIRHESVVMVNDEKVITDTTEYIEEKFITALEKELNDFLFMRYSNVEEVQMLNWMKELVLLDSSFEKRKQLSDKLITFLRENQKEEVLYEIACLWARYNAEDFGVRSYLSELLKQEKLDLAKEYVSLCLKHIPTSVMWDRSPELKDYKDWMTEQMNAQPVKKAKVKATGKGKGRPRVKK
;
A
#
# COMPACT_ATOMS: atom_id res chain seq x y z
N MET A 1 -4.03 -19.06 18.67
CA MET A 1 -3.59 -19.19 17.26
C MET A 1 -2.76 -17.96 16.83
N ILE A 2 -1.91 -17.43 17.72
CA ILE A 2 -1.00 -16.27 17.52
C ILE A 2 0.47 -16.71 17.79
N ILE A 3 0.69 -18.01 17.91
CA ILE A 3 1.99 -18.56 18.29
C ILE A 3 2.80 -18.79 17.00
N LEU A 4 3.73 -17.86 16.77
CA LEU A 4 4.86 -17.88 15.84
C LEU A 4 4.59 -17.55 14.36
N LEU A 5 4.33 -16.27 14.03
CA LEU A 5 4.45 -15.76 12.65
C LEU A 5 5.86 -15.89 12.08
N TRP A 6 6.88 -15.89 12.94
CA TRP A 6 8.28 -16.17 12.55
C TRP A 6 8.56 -17.65 12.23
N LYS A 7 7.73 -18.62 12.67
CA LYS A 7 7.85 -20.02 12.21
C LYS A 7 7.45 -20.20 10.75
N LEU A 8 6.78 -19.22 10.17
CA LEU A 8 6.41 -19.21 8.76
C LEU A 8 7.54 -18.68 7.88
N TRP A 9 8.59 -18.08 8.45
CA TRP A 9 9.68 -17.45 7.71
C TRP A 9 10.42 -18.42 6.78
N ASP A 10 10.65 -19.65 7.19
CA ASP A 10 11.41 -20.64 6.39
C ASP A 10 10.77 -20.95 5.02
N ASN A 11 9.51 -20.56 4.80
CA ASN A 11 8.76 -20.85 3.59
C ASN A 11 8.42 -19.62 2.72
N TYR A 12 8.82 -18.41 3.12
CA TYR A 12 8.45 -17.17 2.42
C TYR A 12 9.68 -16.34 2.05
N SER A 13 9.65 -15.72 0.87
CA SER A 13 10.57 -14.64 0.52
C SER A 13 10.32 -13.39 1.40
N GLU A 14 11.33 -12.52 1.53
CA GLU A 14 11.23 -11.26 2.31
C GLU A 14 10.02 -10.41 1.87
N ASN A 15 9.74 -10.37 0.57
CA ASN A 15 8.60 -9.68 -0.03
C ASN A 15 7.24 -10.28 0.42
N GLU A 16 7.11 -11.59 0.43
CA GLU A 16 5.88 -12.27 0.85
C GLU A 16 5.59 -12.08 2.34
N PHE A 17 6.65 -11.98 3.17
CA PHE A 17 6.52 -11.67 4.58
C PHE A 17 6.00 -10.25 4.80
N GLN A 18 6.62 -9.24 4.16
CA GLN A 18 6.18 -7.85 4.25
C GLN A 18 4.73 -7.70 3.78
N GLU A 19 4.34 -8.36 2.68
CA GLU A 19 2.96 -8.33 2.20
C GLU A 19 1.97 -8.92 3.21
N ARG A 20 2.30 -10.07 3.84
CA ARG A 20 1.44 -10.67 4.88
C ARG A 20 1.35 -9.80 6.13
N MET A 21 2.46 -9.21 6.56
CA MET A 21 2.50 -8.30 7.71
C MET A 21 1.61 -7.08 7.46
N LEU A 22 1.67 -6.53 6.25
CA LEU A 22 0.81 -5.43 5.83
C LEU A 22 -0.68 -5.82 5.85
N GLN A 23 -1.03 -7.01 5.32
CA GLN A 23 -2.43 -7.49 5.37
C GLN A 23 -2.94 -7.60 6.82
N GLN A 24 -2.10 -8.06 7.74
CA GLN A 24 -2.45 -8.11 9.17
C GLN A 24 -2.54 -6.74 9.83
N ALA A 25 -1.69 -5.79 9.44
CA ALA A 25 -1.76 -4.41 9.92
C ALA A 25 -3.14 -3.79 9.60
N ILE A 26 -3.65 -4.11 8.42
CA ILE A 26 -4.89 -3.56 7.86
C ILE A 26 -6.15 -4.33 8.31
N GLN A 27 -6.02 -5.61 8.69
CA GLN A 27 -7.14 -6.45 9.17
C GLN A 27 -8.33 -6.49 8.20
N ASP A 28 -8.07 -6.62 6.90
CA ASP A 28 -9.09 -6.62 5.82
C ASP A 28 -9.93 -5.32 5.70
N LYS A 29 -9.55 -4.25 6.40
CA LYS A 29 -10.21 -2.95 6.29
C LYS A 29 -9.82 -2.28 4.98
N GLU A 30 -10.70 -2.43 3.98
CA GLU A 30 -10.57 -1.83 2.65
C GLU A 30 -10.62 -0.29 2.64
N TYR A 31 -10.84 0.37 3.77
CA TYR A 31 -10.87 1.84 3.86
C TYR A 31 -9.59 2.45 4.44
N LEU A 32 -8.60 1.61 4.77
CA LEU A 32 -7.30 2.08 5.24
C LEU A 32 -6.37 2.34 4.06
N GLN A 33 -5.84 3.55 3.96
CA GLN A 33 -4.72 3.86 3.08
C GLN A 33 -3.40 3.72 3.83
N ILE A 34 -2.36 3.35 3.11
CA ILE A 34 -1.02 3.27 3.67
C ILE A 34 -0.29 4.56 3.29
N LEU A 35 0.17 5.29 4.29
CA LEU A 35 0.92 6.53 4.11
C LEU A 35 2.40 6.27 3.91
N GLY A 36 2.90 5.23 4.56
CA GLY A 36 4.30 4.83 4.51
C GLY A 36 4.56 3.62 5.39
N SER A 37 5.78 3.11 5.30
CA SER A 37 6.33 2.17 6.26
C SER A 37 7.74 2.60 6.61
N GLN A 38 8.20 2.15 7.78
CA GLN A 38 9.57 2.33 8.22
C GLN A 38 10.05 1.06 8.92
N GLU A 39 11.35 0.80 8.81
CA GLU A 39 12.03 -0.23 9.59
C GLU A 39 13.02 0.44 10.52
N TRP A 40 13.00 0.04 11.79
CA TRP A 40 13.92 0.54 12.80
C TRP A 40 14.27 -0.56 13.78
N LYS A 41 15.34 -0.38 14.54
CA LYS A 41 15.83 -1.37 15.50
C LYS A 41 15.74 -0.93 16.94
N ILE A 42 15.54 -1.89 17.84
CA ILE A 42 15.68 -1.72 19.29
C ILE A 42 16.81 -2.59 19.83
N PRO A 43 17.64 -2.07 20.75
CA PRO A 43 18.68 -2.84 21.40
C PRO A 43 18.09 -3.92 22.33
N LEU A 44 18.72 -5.08 22.31
CA LEU A 44 18.48 -6.22 23.17
C LEU A 44 19.80 -6.62 23.82
N TYR A 45 19.79 -6.75 25.14
CA TYR A 45 20.98 -7.04 25.91
C TYR A 45 20.92 -8.47 26.45
N LEU A 46 21.92 -9.28 26.10
CA LEU A 46 22.11 -10.60 26.65
C LEU A 46 22.85 -10.47 27.98
N HIS A 47 22.17 -10.79 29.07
CA HIS A 47 22.71 -10.73 30.41
C HIS A 47 22.88 -12.12 31.02
N ASN A 48 23.84 -12.24 31.93
CA ASN A 48 24.03 -13.40 32.77
C ASN A 48 23.94 -13.02 34.24
N ILE A 49 23.29 -13.86 35.05
CA ILE A 49 23.31 -13.76 36.50
C ILE A 49 23.79 -15.10 37.06
N LYS A 50 24.81 -15.04 37.91
CA LYS A 50 25.23 -16.20 38.71
C LYS A 50 24.28 -16.39 39.87
N LEU A 51 23.54 -17.49 39.88
CA LEU A 51 22.64 -17.88 40.95
C LEU A 51 23.28 -18.95 41.82
N THR A 52 23.02 -18.88 43.12
CA THR A 52 23.21 -20.04 44.01
C THR A 52 21.85 -20.59 44.34
N THR A 53 21.61 -21.85 43.98
CA THR A 53 20.31 -22.51 44.17
C THR A 53 20.44 -23.84 44.88
N ALA A 54 19.35 -24.23 45.53
CA ALA A 54 19.20 -25.54 46.15
C ALA A 54 17.81 -26.10 45.81
N THR A 55 17.73 -27.40 45.59
CA THR A 55 16.47 -28.07 45.28
C THR A 55 15.85 -28.58 46.57
N LYS A 56 14.56 -28.28 46.77
CA LYS A 56 13.76 -28.77 47.89
C LYS A 56 13.19 -30.13 47.53
N MET A 57 13.69 -31.16 48.18
CA MET A 57 13.34 -32.56 47.90
C MET A 57 12.61 -33.16 49.08
N LYS A 58 11.75 -34.16 48.81
CA LYS A 58 11.17 -34.97 49.88
C LYS A 58 12.30 -35.71 50.61
N ILE A 59 12.26 -35.69 51.94
CA ILE A 59 13.22 -36.43 52.77
C ILE A 59 13.07 -37.92 52.47
N ASP A 60 14.17 -38.57 52.09
CA ASP A 60 14.20 -40.02 51.92
C ASP A 60 14.08 -40.74 53.27
N ILE A 61 13.72 -42.03 53.23
CA ILE A 61 13.43 -42.78 54.46
C ILE A 61 14.65 -42.79 55.39
N LEU A 62 15.86 -42.89 54.85
CA LEU A 62 17.06 -43.01 55.66
C LEU A 62 17.47 -41.69 56.30
N LYS A 63 17.46 -40.58 55.55
CA LYS A 63 17.63 -39.22 56.09
C LYS A 63 16.60 -38.94 57.17
N LYS A 64 15.35 -39.36 56.97
CA LYS A 64 14.29 -39.23 57.98
C LYS A 64 14.60 -40.04 59.24
N MET A 65 15.06 -41.29 59.10
CA MET A 65 15.43 -42.15 60.23
C MET A 65 16.64 -41.59 61.00
N ILE A 66 17.64 -41.07 60.30
CA ILE A 66 18.81 -40.39 60.90
C ILE A 66 18.35 -39.17 61.72
N MET A 67 17.57 -38.28 61.11
CA MET A 67 17.05 -37.08 61.77
C MET A 67 16.17 -37.43 62.98
N HIS A 68 15.29 -38.42 62.83
CA HIS A 68 14.44 -38.89 63.93
C HIS A 68 15.26 -39.45 65.09
N THR A 69 16.33 -40.20 64.79
CA THR A 69 17.21 -40.77 65.81
C THR A 69 17.95 -39.67 66.56
N MET A 70 18.53 -38.69 65.85
CA MET A 70 19.21 -37.53 66.47
C MET A 70 18.28 -36.61 67.27
N LEU A 71 16.96 -36.66 67.04
CA LEU A 71 15.97 -35.91 67.84
C LEU A 71 15.62 -36.59 69.16
N ASN A 72 15.70 -37.93 69.21
CA ASN A 72 15.21 -38.71 70.34
C ASN A 72 16.33 -39.39 71.14
N MET A 73 17.56 -39.37 70.63
CA MET A 73 18.72 -40.02 71.22
C MET A 73 19.99 -39.19 70.96
N GLU A 74 20.86 -39.12 71.96
CA GLU A 74 22.18 -38.49 71.83
C GLU A 74 23.13 -39.40 71.02
N ILE A 75 23.65 -38.88 69.91
CA ILE A 75 24.55 -39.59 69.00
C ILE A 75 25.96 -39.04 69.16
N THR A 76 26.88 -39.88 69.63
CA THR A 76 28.29 -39.49 69.89
C THR A 76 29.27 -40.04 68.85
N SER A 77 28.84 -41.00 68.02
CA SER A 77 29.65 -41.59 66.94
C SER A 77 28.80 -42.06 65.76
N MET A 78 29.40 -42.17 64.57
CA MET A 78 28.72 -42.69 63.37
C MET A 78 28.47 -44.19 63.48
N GLU A 79 29.34 -44.92 64.19
CA GLU A 79 29.20 -46.34 64.47
C GLU A 79 27.95 -46.63 65.30
N GLN A 80 27.68 -45.81 66.33
CA GLN A 80 26.47 -45.89 67.15
C GLN A 80 25.19 -45.70 66.30
N LEU A 81 25.22 -44.76 65.36
CA LEU A 81 24.09 -44.49 64.46
C LEU A 81 23.90 -45.61 63.41
N SER A 82 25.01 -46.13 62.88
CA SER A 82 25.04 -47.26 61.94
C SER A 82 24.49 -48.54 62.57
N GLU A 83 24.89 -48.85 63.81
CA GLU A 83 24.41 -50.01 64.56
C GLU A 83 22.91 -49.89 64.87
N PHE A 84 22.46 -48.72 65.31
CA PHE A 84 21.04 -48.47 65.63
C PHE A 84 20.12 -48.56 64.40
N LEU A 85 20.58 -48.06 63.25
CA LEU A 85 19.80 -48.08 62.00
C LEU A 85 19.98 -49.38 61.20
N HIS A 86 20.93 -50.24 61.58
CA HIS A 86 21.34 -51.43 60.82
C HIS A 86 21.72 -51.13 59.35
N VAL A 87 22.42 -50.02 59.13
CA VAL A 87 22.89 -49.56 57.82
C VAL A 87 24.41 -49.44 57.84
N ASP A 88 25.07 -49.74 56.73
CA ASP A 88 26.52 -49.65 56.58
C ASP A 88 27.06 -48.27 57.02
N SER A 89 28.13 -48.27 57.82
CA SER A 89 28.71 -47.08 58.43
C SER A 89 29.24 -46.07 57.41
N LEU A 90 29.74 -46.53 56.25
CA LEU A 90 30.18 -45.64 55.18
C LEU A 90 29.01 -44.86 54.59
N PHE A 91 27.85 -45.50 54.44
CA PHE A 91 26.66 -44.86 53.90
C PHE A 91 26.06 -43.84 54.88
N ILE A 92 26.07 -44.16 56.18
CA ILE A 92 25.69 -43.20 57.23
C ILE A 92 26.65 -42.01 57.26
N TYR A 93 27.95 -42.25 57.16
CA TYR A 93 28.96 -41.19 57.12
C TYR A 93 28.71 -40.24 55.95
N ASP A 94 28.49 -40.76 54.73
CA ASP A 94 28.25 -39.95 53.55
C ASP A 94 27.00 -39.07 53.71
N ILE A 95 25.89 -39.62 54.21
CA ILE A 95 24.65 -38.88 54.41
C ILE A 95 24.78 -37.84 55.51
N VAL A 96 25.38 -38.20 56.65
CA VAL A 96 25.56 -37.25 57.75
C VAL A 96 26.53 -36.14 57.36
N SER A 97 27.60 -36.46 56.60
CA SER A 97 28.50 -35.46 56.05
C SER A 97 27.77 -34.51 55.08
N GLU A 98 26.92 -35.04 54.20
CA GLU A 98 26.06 -34.22 53.30
C GLU A 98 25.12 -33.29 54.11
N MET A 99 24.53 -33.83 55.19
CA MET A 99 23.61 -33.09 56.04
C MET A 99 24.32 -32.06 56.94
N LYS A 100 25.59 -32.29 57.29
CA LYS A 100 26.47 -31.29 57.92
C LYS A 100 26.81 -30.16 56.94
N ASP A 101 27.22 -30.51 55.71
CA ASP A 101 27.53 -29.55 54.64
C ASP A 101 26.34 -28.64 54.30
N THR A 102 25.12 -29.17 54.36
CA THR A 102 23.88 -28.40 54.09
C THR A 102 23.33 -27.67 55.31
N GLY A 103 23.94 -27.85 56.49
CA GLY A 103 23.59 -27.22 57.75
C GLY A 103 22.31 -27.77 58.40
N ALA A 104 21.91 -28.99 58.05
CA ALA A 104 20.81 -29.71 58.69
C ALA A 104 21.25 -30.39 60.00
N ILE A 105 22.51 -30.86 60.05
CA ILE A 105 23.16 -31.46 61.22
C ILE A 105 24.35 -30.61 61.64
N GLU A 106 24.59 -30.52 62.93
CA GLU A 106 25.81 -29.95 63.49
C GLU A 106 26.43 -30.88 64.53
N GLU A 107 27.70 -30.64 64.86
CA GLU A 107 28.43 -31.35 65.90
C GLU A 107 28.78 -30.35 67.00
N GLN A 108 28.16 -30.52 68.17
CA GLN A 108 28.39 -29.66 69.33
C GLN A 108 28.78 -30.52 70.53
N GLN A 109 29.86 -30.14 71.22
CA GLN A 109 30.35 -30.82 72.43
C GLN A 109 30.58 -32.35 72.28
N GLY A 110 30.92 -32.81 71.07
CA GLY A 110 31.16 -34.23 70.79
C GLY A 110 29.91 -35.06 70.50
N ALA A 111 28.74 -34.42 70.35
CA ALA A 111 27.50 -35.06 69.93
C ALA A 111 26.96 -34.45 68.62
N TYR A 112 26.34 -35.30 67.80
CA TYR A 112 25.66 -34.92 66.56
C TYR A 112 24.19 -34.63 66.84
N GLY A 113 23.72 -33.46 66.41
CA GLY A 113 22.34 -33.02 66.60
C GLY A 113 21.80 -32.30 65.37
N LEU A 114 20.48 -32.19 65.27
CA LEU A 114 19.84 -31.36 64.25
C LEU A 114 19.99 -29.88 64.64
N THR A 115 20.34 -29.05 63.66
CA THR A 115 20.22 -27.60 63.79
C THR A 115 18.74 -27.20 63.83
N GLN A 116 18.43 -25.96 64.23
CA GLN A 116 17.06 -25.42 64.13
C GLN A 116 16.47 -25.58 62.71
N ARG A 117 17.29 -25.37 61.68
CA ARG A 117 16.93 -25.59 60.27
C ARG A 117 16.67 -27.06 59.96
N GLY A 118 17.48 -27.97 60.50
CA GLY A 118 17.27 -29.41 60.39
C GLY A 118 15.94 -29.85 61.01
N ILE A 119 15.58 -29.30 62.17
CA ILE A 119 14.30 -29.58 62.83
C ILE A 119 13.12 -29.12 61.97
N GLU A 120 13.19 -27.92 61.42
CA GLU A 120 12.16 -27.38 60.51
C GLU A 120 12.01 -28.22 59.23
N GLN A 121 13.13 -28.62 58.63
CA GLN A 121 13.15 -29.51 57.45
C GLN A 121 12.52 -30.87 57.76
N TYR A 122 12.90 -31.48 58.89
CA TYR A 122 12.35 -32.76 59.35
C TYR A 122 10.83 -32.69 59.52
N ASN A 123 10.34 -31.67 60.23
CA ASN A 123 8.91 -31.46 60.47
C ASN A 123 8.13 -31.19 59.17
N ALA A 124 8.72 -30.45 58.23
CA ALA A 124 8.14 -30.20 56.91
C ALA A 124 8.21 -31.41 55.97
N GLY A 125 8.98 -32.45 56.30
CA GLY A 125 9.21 -33.62 55.45
C GLY A 125 10.03 -33.32 54.18
N MET A 126 10.73 -32.18 54.14
CA MET A 126 11.46 -31.68 52.98
C MET A 126 12.88 -31.26 53.38
N ILE A 127 13.89 -31.61 52.57
CA ILE A 127 15.30 -31.24 52.76
C ILE A 127 15.85 -30.53 51.53
N LEU A 128 16.84 -29.67 51.73
CA LEU A 128 17.51 -28.94 50.65
C LEU A 128 18.75 -29.70 50.17
N SER A 129 18.92 -29.78 48.86
CA SER A 129 20.16 -30.30 48.26
C SER A 129 21.36 -29.41 48.59
N LYS A 130 22.56 -29.93 48.33
CA LYS A 130 23.78 -29.11 48.31
C LYS A 130 23.58 -27.90 47.38
N PRO A 131 23.91 -26.67 47.83
CA PRO A 131 23.83 -25.50 46.97
C PRO A 131 24.75 -25.65 45.76
N ILE A 132 24.21 -25.36 44.58
CA ILE A 132 24.96 -25.34 43.32
C ILE A 132 25.02 -23.93 42.75
N GLN A 133 26.11 -23.63 42.05
CA GLN A 133 26.22 -22.41 41.25
C GLN A 133 25.76 -22.68 39.83
N GLU A 134 24.95 -21.77 39.30
CA GLU A 134 24.47 -21.86 37.93
C GLU A 134 24.36 -20.49 37.28
N ASP A 135 24.45 -20.48 35.95
CA ASP A 135 24.31 -19.29 35.13
C ASP A 135 22.87 -19.18 34.60
N PHE A 136 22.21 -18.06 34.91
CA PHE A 136 20.95 -17.70 34.30
C PHE A 136 21.17 -16.64 33.22
N LEU A 137 21.08 -17.08 31.97
CA LEU A 137 21.25 -16.25 30.79
C LEU A 137 19.89 -15.82 30.24
N PHE A 138 19.67 -14.52 30.10
CA PHE A 138 18.41 -13.97 29.59
C PHE A 138 18.65 -12.79 28.66
N MET A 139 17.73 -12.58 27.71
CA MET A 139 17.77 -11.46 26.79
C MET A 139 16.75 -10.42 27.24
N TYR A 140 17.17 -9.17 27.43
CA TYR A 140 16.34 -8.12 27.98
C TYR A 140 16.17 -6.97 26.99
N SER A 141 14.95 -6.44 26.92
CA SER A 141 14.65 -5.21 26.18
C SER A 141 14.34 -4.09 27.17
N ALA A 142 15.17 -3.04 27.19
CA ALA A 142 14.91 -1.85 28.01
C ALA A 142 13.62 -1.13 27.61
N PHE A 143 13.25 -1.20 26.33
CA PHE A 143 12.00 -0.67 25.80
C PHE A 143 10.78 -1.43 26.32
N ASN A 144 10.88 -2.76 26.39
CA ASN A 144 9.75 -3.60 26.78
C ASN A 144 9.69 -3.81 28.30
N LYS A 145 10.80 -3.53 29.02
CA LYS A 145 11.00 -3.85 30.44
C LYS A 145 10.68 -5.32 30.75
N GLU A 146 10.96 -6.20 29.79
CA GLU A 146 10.66 -7.64 29.88
C GLU A 146 11.77 -8.48 29.23
N VAL A 147 11.82 -9.74 29.64
CA VAL A 147 12.70 -10.75 29.03
C VAL A 147 12.10 -11.24 27.72
N VAL A 148 12.93 -11.25 26.70
CA VAL A 148 12.61 -11.72 25.36
C VAL A 148 12.99 -13.20 25.25
N LEU A 149 12.06 -14.02 24.76
CA LEU A 149 12.29 -15.45 24.53
C LEU A 149 13.44 -15.66 23.54
N ARG A 150 14.42 -16.47 23.92
CA ARG A 150 15.61 -16.76 23.11
C ARG A 150 15.30 -17.86 22.10
N GLU A 151 14.53 -17.52 21.07
CA GLU A 151 14.32 -18.42 19.93
C GLU A 151 15.51 -18.31 18.97
N LYS A 152 16.25 -19.42 18.79
CA LYS A 152 17.39 -19.47 17.86
C LYS A 152 17.03 -19.15 16.40
N THR A 153 15.74 -19.21 16.06
CA THR A 153 15.18 -19.01 14.72
C THR A 153 14.57 -17.63 14.51
N ASN A 154 14.64 -16.71 15.48
CA ASN A 154 14.09 -15.36 15.28
C ASN A 154 15.05 -14.50 14.43
N LEU A 155 14.81 -14.47 13.12
CA LEU A 155 15.63 -13.73 12.15
C LEU A 155 15.50 -12.21 12.24
N LEU A 156 14.46 -11.70 12.92
CA LEU A 156 14.34 -10.27 13.21
C LEU A 156 15.31 -9.83 14.31
N VAL A 157 15.96 -10.76 15.02
CA VAL A 157 16.97 -10.48 16.04
C VAL A 157 18.37 -10.77 15.51
N ASN A 158 19.15 -9.73 15.24
CA ASN A 158 20.49 -9.83 14.67
C ASN A 158 21.45 -8.79 15.29
N LYS A 159 22.75 -8.99 15.20
CA LYS A 159 23.78 -8.03 15.60
C LYS A 159 23.95 -6.90 14.59
N ASP A 160 23.79 -7.21 13.31
CA ASP A 160 24.31 -6.38 12.22
C ASP A 160 23.20 -5.74 11.38
N TRP A 161 22.14 -5.23 12.02
CA TRP A 161 21.11 -4.48 11.31
C TRP A 161 21.61 -3.08 10.94
N ASP A 162 21.77 -2.82 9.64
CA ASP A 162 22.06 -1.50 9.08
C ASP A 162 20.77 -0.70 8.84
N ILE A 163 20.06 -0.41 9.93
CA ILE A 163 18.84 0.42 9.97
C ILE A 163 18.89 1.33 11.20
N ASP A 164 18.10 2.40 11.19
CA ASP A 164 18.06 3.39 12.27
C ASP A 164 17.53 2.80 13.58
N THR A 165 18.09 3.27 14.69
CA THR A 165 17.59 2.94 16.03
C THR A 165 16.29 3.70 16.31
N TYR A 166 15.39 3.10 17.08
CA TYR A 166 14.13 3.75 17.46
C TYR A 166 14.35 5.12 18.12
N ARG A 167 13.58 6.10 17.65
CA ARG A 167 13.79 7.55 17.86
C ARG A 167 13.35 8.09 19.23
N TYR A 168 12.55 7.35 19.99
CA TYR A 168 12.07 7.76 21.33
C TYR A 168 12.59 6.83 22.43
N GLY A 169 13.91 6.57 22.41
CA GLY A 169 14.57 5.68 23.37
C GLY A 169 14.31 6.03 24.84
N PRO A 170 14.15 5.03 25.73
CA PRO A 170 14.07 5.29 27.16
C PRO A 170 15.39 5.89 27.66
N GLU A 171 15.32 6.76 28.67
CA GLU A 171 16.51 7.23 29.37
C GLU A 171 17.28 6.04 29.98
N ASN A 172 18.61 6.07 29.86
CA ASN A 172 19.57 5.01 30.14
C ASN A 172 19.40 4.28 31.50
N GLU A 173 18.51 3.30 31.58
CA GLU A 173 18.45 2.35 32.69
C GLU A 173 19.16 1.03 32.34
N SER A 174 20.49 1.01 32.51
CA SER A 174 21.26 -0.24 32.43
C SER A 174 20.97 -1.14 33.64
N LEU A 175 20.89 -2.45 33.41
CA LEU A 175 20.83 -3.47 34.46
C LEU A 175 22.22 -3.89 34.94
N GLU A 176 23.28 -3.59 34.20
CA GLU A 176 24.64 -4.05 34.47
C GLU A 176 25.13 -3.65 35.88
N GLY A 177 25.71 -4.60 36.60
CA GLY A 177 26.21 -4.41 37.96
C GLY A 177 25.14 -4.37 39.05
N LYS A 178 23.85 -4.29 38.71
CA LYS A 178 22.75 -4.32 39.69
C LYS A 178 22.52 -5.75 40.19
N VAL A 179 22.07 -5.89 41.44
CA VAL A 179 21.53 -7.15 41.96
C VAL A 179 20.01 -7.07 41.87
N LEU A 180 19.40 -8.02 41.16
CA LEU A 180 17.94 -8.02 40.99
C LEU A 180 17.24 -8.47 42.28
N GLU A 181 16.09 -7.87 42.57
CA GLU A 181 15.18 -8.41 43.57
C GLU A 181 14.68 -9.78 43.14
N GLU A 182 14.51 -10.70 44.10
CA GLU A 182 14.14 -12.09 43.81
C GLU A 182 12.79 -12.19 43.07
N ALA A 183 11.82 -11.34 43.42
CA ALA A 183 10.52 -11.32 42.75
C ALA A 183 10.64 -11.00 41.24
N LEU A 184 11.46 -9.99 40.90
CA LEU A 184 11.72 -9.61 39.52
C LEU A 184 12.51 -10.69 38.78
N LEU A 185 13.51 -11.29 39.42
CA LEU A 185 14.26 -12.40 38.85
C LEU A 185 13.35 -13.61 38.54
N ARG A 186 12.44 -13.96 39.45
CA ARG A 186 11.47 -15.05 39.22
C ARG A 186 10.53 -14.74 38.05
N GLN A 187 10.14 -13.48 37.87
CA GLN A 187 9.40 -13.04 36.69
C GLN A 187 10.24 -13.23 35.41
N PHE A 188 11.52 -12.84 35.44
CA PHE A 188 12.43 -12.98 34.29
C PHE A 188 12.67 -14.44 33.90
N ILE A 189 12.85 -15.32 34.90
CA ILE A 189 12.97 -16.77 34.68
C ILE A 189 11.71 -17.30 33.99
N LYS A 190 10.52 -16.95 34.50
CA LYS A 190 9.25 -17.35 33.89
C LYS A 190 9.10 -16.86 32.45
N GLN A 191 9.45 -15.60 32.19
CA GLN A 191 9.39 -15.01 30.84
C GLN A 191 10.39 -15.64 29.87
N SER A 192 11.57 -16.06 30.37
CA SER A 192 12.59 -16.74 29.55
C SER A 192 12.15 -18.11 29.04
N GLY A 193 11.07 -18.69 29.60
CA GLY A 193 10.64 -20.07 29.31
C GLY A 193 11.56 -21.12 29.90
N THR A 194 12.48 -20.74 30.80
CA THR A 194 13.35 -21.69 31.50
C THR A 194 12.57 -22.37 32.62
N ASP A 195 12.48 -23.70 32.57
CA ASP A 195 11.89 -24.48 33.66
C ASP A 195 12.74 -24.30 34.93
N PHE A 196 12.10 -23.79 35.99
CA PHE A 196 12.75 -23.52 37.28
C PHE A 196 12.34 -24.57 38.33
N GLU A 197 12.24 -25.82 37.89
CA GLU A 197 11.94 -26.99 38.72
C GLU A 197 12.84 -28.15 38.26
N ILE A 198 13.20 -29.03 39.18
CA ILE A 198 13.99 -30.23 38.86
C ILE A 198 13.17 -31.46 39.22
N GLY A 199 12.63 -32.15 38.22
CA GLY A 199 11.82 -33.37 38.42
C GLY A 199 10.54 -33.16 39.23
N GLY A 200 9.92 -31.97 39.14
CA GLY A 200 8.72 -31.59 39.91
C GLY A 200 9.01 -31.09 41.34
N ASN A 201 10.28 -30.94 41.70
CA ASN A 201 10.70 -30.35 42.97
C ASN A 201 11.00 -28.85 42.84
N GLU A 202 10.58 -28.09 43.85
CA GLU A 202 10.77 -26.64 43.95
C GLU A 202 12.25 -26.27 44.09
N LYS A 203 12.71 -25.30 43.29
CA LYS A 203 14.06 -24.76 43.37
C LYS A 203 14.08 -23.44 44.14
N ILE A 204 14.96 -23.35 45.14
CA ILE A 204 15.12 -22.18 45.99
C ILE A 204 16.39 -21.41 45.58
N ILE A 205 16.28 -20.09 45.53
CA ILE A 205 17.39 -19.17 45.28
C ILE A 205 17.93 -18.72 46.63
N SER A 206 19.19 -19.03 46.93
CA SER A 206 19.83 -18.63 48.20
C SER A 206 20.74 -17.41 48.04
N LYS A 207 21.22 -17.13 46.82
CA LYS A 207 22.02 -15.94 46.51
C LYS A 207 21.86 -15.53 45.05
N ILE A 208 21.74 -14.22 44.82
CA ILE A 208 21.66 -13.60 43.50
C ILE A 208 22.95 -12.81 43.27
N GLY A 209 23.66 -13.09 42.18
CA GLY A 209 24.82 -12.31 41.75
C GLY A 209 24.43 -11.01 41.04
N PRO A 210 25.39 -10.10 40.80
CA PRO A 210 25.16 -8.94 39.96
C PRO A 210 24.90 -9.36 38.50
N VAL A 211 24.14 -8.54 37.76
CA VAL A 211 23.90 -8.74 36.34
C VAL A 211 25.17 -8.41 35.54
N GLU A 212 25.64 -9.36 34.74
CA GLU A 212 26.75 -9.20 33.81
C GLU A 212 26.24 -9.07 32.36
N LEU A 213 26.66 -8.04 31.62
CA LEU A 213 26.39 -7.95 30.17
C LEU A 213 27.32 -8.91 29.41
N LYS A 214 26.76 -9.70 28.49
CA LYS A 214 27.51 -10.63 27.64
C LYS A 214 27.57 -10.18 26.19
N GLU A 215 26.45 -9.70 25.66
CA GLU A 215 26.33 -9.38 24.24
C GLU A 215 25.19 -8.39 24.01
N GLU A 216 25.34 -7.53 23.02
CA GLU A 216 24.26 -6.70 22.48
C GLU A 216 23.80 -7.25 21.13
N LYS A 217 22.49 -7.26 20.94
CA LYS A 217 21.81 -7.58 19.69
C LYS A 217 20.77 -6.51 19.41
N TYR A 218 20.17 -6.56 18.23
CA TYR A 218 19.09 -5.67 17.85
C TYR A 218 17.90 -6.47 17.33
N ALA A 219 16.69 -6.07 17.72
CA ALA A 219 15.47 -6.52 17.08
C ALA A 219 14.99 -5.49 16.07
N LYS A 220 14.71 -5.93 14.84
CA LYS A 220 14.04 -5.13 13.82
C LYS A 220 12.54 -5.04 14.14
N CYS A 221 12.01 -3.84 14.12
CA CYS A 221 10.59 -3.54 14.18
C CYS A 221 10.14 -2.95 12.85
N ILE A 222 8.88 -3.23 12.50
CA ILE A 222 8.28 -2.75 11.24
C ILE A 222 7.09 -1.86 11.60
N GLU A 223 7.14 -0.62 11.15
CA GLU A 223 6.13 0.40 11.37
C GLU A 223 5.32 0.60 10.10
N TYR A 224 3.99 0.61 10.23
CA TYR A 224 3.06 1.00 9.17
C TYR A 224 2.29 2.24 9.59
N GLN A 225 2.36 3.27 8.75
CA GLN A 225 1.63 4.52 8.93
C GLN A 225 0.36 4.43 8.11
N LEU A 226 -0.80 4.49 8.77
CA LEU A 226 -2.09 4.21 8.17
C LEU A 226 -2.99 5.42 8.28
N TYR A 227 -3.84 5.61 7.27
CA TYR A 227 -4.89 6.60 7.26
C TYR A 227 -6.26 5.95 7.10
N ASP A 228 -7.13 6.21 8.07
CA ASP A 228 -8.52 5.83 8.06
C ASP A 228 -9.35 6.82 7.23
N MET A 229 -9.72 6.40 6.03
CA MET A 229 -10.56 7.20 5.12
C MET A 229 -11.96 7.45 5.68
N LEU A 230 -12.48 6.62 6.58
CA LEU A 230 -13.80 6.85 7.17
C LEU A 230 -13.71 7.88 8.28
N ASP A 231 -12.81 7.67 9.23
CA ASP A 231 -12.79 8.46 10.45
C ASP A 231 -11.88 9.69 10.39
N ASP A 232 -11.18 9.89 9.27
CA ASP A 232 -10.23 11.00 9.08
C ASP A 232 -9.13 11.00 10.16
N LYS A 233 -8.62 9.81 10.47
CA LYS A 233 -7.60 9.60 11.49
C LYS A 233 -6.39 8.93 10.89
N VAL A 234 -5.22 9.39 11.26
CA VAL A 234 -3.99 8.64 11.05
C VAL A 234 -3.70 7.82 12.30
N TYR A 235 -3.10 6.66 12.14
CA TYR A 235 -2.59 5.86 13.26
C TYR A 235 -1.46 4.95 12.77
N THR A 236 -0.75 4.35 13.71
CA THR A 236 0.40 3.50 13.43
C THR A 236 0.10 2.07 13.83
N ARG A 237 0.66 1.11 13.09
CA ARG A 237 0.76 -0.29 13.53
C ARG A 237 2.22 -0.68 13.58
N VAL A 238 2.67 -1.23 14.70
CA VAL A 238 4.09 -1.58 14.92
C VAL A 238 4.22 -3.05 15.23
N TRP A 239 4.93 -3.78 14.37
CA TRP A 239 5.33 -5.15 14.64
C TRP A 239 6.66 -5.17 15.40
N ASN A 240 6.64 -5.66 16.64
CA ASN A 240 7.84 -5.78 17.46
C ASN A 240 8.55 -7.11 17.17
N GLY A 241 9.67 -7.07 16.45
CA GLY A 241 10.43 -8.27 16.10
C GLY A 241 11.14 -8.96 17.27
N ALA A 242 11.23 -8.32 18.45
CA ALA A 242 11.69 -9.01 19.66
C ALA A 242 10.57 -9.92 20.20
N LEU A 243 9.33 -9.43 20.22
CA LEU A 243 8.20 -10.09 20.90
C LEU A 243 7.26 -10.86 19.97
N GLY A 244 7.28 -10.57 18.67
CA GLY A 244 6.50 -11.28 17.64
C GLY A 244 5.03 -11.02 17.73
N ARG A 245 4.71 -9.78 18.09
CA ARG A 245 3.35 -9.29 18.23
C ARG A 245 3.32 -7.83 17.83
N TRP A 246 2.11 -7.37 17.53
CA TRP A 246 1.81 -5.95 17.44
C TRP A 246 1.97 -5.32 18.83
N ASP A 247 2.64 -4.17 18.91
CA ASP A 247 3.02 -3.53 20.17
C ASP A 247 2.38 -2.14 20.29
N GLU A 248 1.24 -2.11 20.98
CA GLU A 248 0.40 -0.91 21.18
C GLU A 248 1.16 0.24 21.84
N ARG A 249 2.21 -0.04 22.64
CA ARG A 249 2.97 1.00 23.34
C ARG A 249 3.76 1.87 22.36
N PHE A 250 4.44 1.22 21.40
CA PHE A 250 5.11 1.95 20.32
C PHE A 250 4.08 2.66 19.43
N GLU A 251 2.95 2.01 19.14
CA GLU A 251 1.86 2.62 18.37
C GLU A 251 1.35 3.91 19.02
N GLU A 252 1.08 3.90 20.33
CA GLU A 252 0.61 5.06 21.11
C GLU A 252 1.65 6.18 21.19
N GLU A 253 2.92 5.83 21.46
CA GLU A 253 4.01 6.80 21.57
C GLU A 253 4.24 7.53 20.25
N ILE A 254 4.39 6.77 19.16
CA ILE A 254 4.56 7.34 17.82
C ILE A 254 3.33 8.17 17.43
N HIS A 255 2.12 7.66 17.67
CA HIS A 255 0.90 8.39 17.36
C HIS A 255 0.84 9.73 18.09
N LYS A 256 1.25 9.77 19.36
CA LYS A 256 1.28 11.01 20.16
C LYS A 256 2.23 12.06 19.57
N TYR A 257 3.38 11.67 19.04
CA TYR A 257 4.41 12.61 18.59
C TYR A 257 4.31 12.99 17.11
N GLU A 258 3.80 12.11 16.24
CA GLU A 258 3.93 12.29 14.78
C GLU A 258 2.61 12.33 14.01
N SER A 259 1.50 11.91 14.61
CA SER A 259 0.22 11.81 13.91
C SER A 259 -0.24 13.13 13.27
N GLU A 260 -0.06 14.25 13.97
CA GLU A 260 -0.45 15.57 13.44
C GLU A 260 0.37 15.94 12.20
N GLN A 261 1.68 15.68 12.24
CA GLN A 261 2.58 15.96 11.13
C GLN A 261 2.23 15.11 9.91
N TRP A 262 1.99 13.81 10.09
CA TRP A 262 1.61 12.94 8.97
C TRP A 262 0.25 13.32 8.41
N LYS A 263 -0.73 13.63 9.27
CA LYS A 263 -2.04 14.10 8.81
C LYS A 263 -1.89 15.39 8.01
N ALA A 264 -1.05 16.33 8.43
CA ALA A 264 -0.79 17.56 7.68
C ALA A 264 -0.11 17.30 6.32
N GLN A 265 0.94 16.47 6.28
CA GLN A 265 1.66 16.12 5.05
C GLN A 265 0.75 15.37 4.05
N TYR A 266 0.00 14.39 4.54
CA TYR A 266 -0.94 13.64 3.73
C TYR A 266 -2.11 14.51 3.24
N ASN A 267 -2.65 15.36 4.13
CA ASN A 267 -3.67 16.33 3.76
C ASN A 267 -3.13 17.31 2.72
N GLU A 268 -1.91 17.81 2.82
CA GLU A 268 -1.36 18.70 1.80
C GLU A 268 -1.27 17.98 0.42
N ALA A 269 -0.82 16.73 0.40
CA ALA A 269 -0.76 15.93 -0.83
C ALA A 269 -2.14 15.71 -1.48
N ILE A 270 -3.21 15.68 -0.69
CA ILE A 270 -4.59 15.43 -1.12
C ILE A 270 -5.39 16.72 -1.38
N ILE A 271 -5.33 17.67 -0.45
CA ILE A 271 -6.05 18.95 -0.44
C ILE A 271 -5.54 19.88 -1.53
N GLN A 272 -4.26 19.83 -1.89
CA GLN A 272 -3.75 20.68 -2.97
C GLN A 272 -4.47 20.46 -4.30
N ASN A 273 -5.22 19.37 -4.46
CA ASN A 273 -5.85 19.07 -5.73
C ASN A 273 -7.37 19.03 -5.74
N PHE A 274 -8.11 18.51 -4.73
CA PHE A 274 -9.60 18.66 -4.61
C PHE A 274 -10.16 18.20 -3.24
N PRO A 275 -10.21 19.04 -2.18
CA PRO A 275 -10.66 18.62 -0.85
C PRO A 275 -12.13 18.16 -0.82
N GLU A 276 -13.02 18.87 -1.52
CA GLU A 276 -14.47 18.58 -1.56
C GLU A 276 -14.78 17.18 -2.10
N ARG A 277 -13.97 16.70 -3.04
CA ARG A 277 -14.14 15.37 -3.67
C ARG A 277 -13.84 14.26 -2.67
N TYR A 278 -12.78 14.39 -1.88
CA TYR A 278 -12.42 13.41 -0.86
C TYR A 278 -13.45 13.39 0.27
N GLU A 279 -13.96 14.56 0.67
CA GLU A 279 -15.07 14.66 1.62
C GLU A 279 -16.34 14.00 1.06
N TYR A 280 -16.67 14.25 -0.21
CA TYR A 280 -17.80 13.61 -0.87
C TYR A 280 -17.65 12.08 -0.89
N LEU A 281 -16.46 11.57 -1.26
CA LEU A 281 -16.16 10.14 -1.26
C LEU A 281 -16.27 9.52 0.12
N ARG A 282 -15.74 10.20 1.16
CA ARG A 282 -15.86 9.79 2.56
C ARG A 282 -17.32 9.69 2.99
N ASN A 283 -18.11 10.72 2.70
CA ASN A 283 -19.54 10.75 3.03
C ASN A 283 -20.33 9.66 2.28
N THR A 284 -20.00 9.45 1.01
CA THR A 284 -20.60 8.40 0.18
C THR A 284 -20.26 7.02 0.71
N TRP A 285 -19.02 6.78 1.16
CA TRP A 285 -18.63 5.51 1.78
C TRP A 285 -19.41 5.26 3.09
N LYS A 286 -19.47 6.25 3.99
CA LYS A 286 -20.21 6.13 5.26
C LYS A 286 -21.69 5.79 5.07
N THR A 287 -22.31 6.31 4.01
CA THR A 287 -23.74 6.09 3.72
C THR A 287 -24.03 4.77 3.00
N THR A 288 -23.14 4.33 2.09
CA THR A 288 -23.32 3.08 1.34
C THR A 288 -23.03 1.83 2.17
N ASN A 289 -22.05 1.88 3.07
CA ASN A 289 -21.70 0.75 3.94
C ASN A 289 -22.84 0.39 4.92
N LYS A 290 -23.68 1.36 5.29
CA LYS A 290 -24.88 1.14 6.13
C LYS A 290 -26.03 0.44 5.40
N LYS A 291 -26.06 0.42 4.07
CA LYS A 291 -27.21 -0.02 3.27
C LYS A 291 -26.97 -1.28 2.43
N GLY A 292 -25.81 -1.94 2.57
CA GLY A 292 -25.50 -3.19 1.86
C GLY A 292 -25.53 -3.08 0.32
N LYS A 293 -25.37 -1.87 -0.24
CA LYS A 293 -25.35 -1.64 -1.69
C LYS A 293 -23.95 -1.86 -2.28
N LYS A 294 -23.92 -2.12 -3.59
CA LYS A 294 -22.73 -2.28 -4.45
C LYS A 294 -21.60 -1.34 -4.01
N LYS A 295 -20.40 -1.89 -3.75
CA LYS A 295 -19.23 -1.12 -3.33
C LYS A 295 -18.95 -0.03 -4.37
N VAL A 296 -19.18 1.23 -3.98
CA VAL A 296 -18.90 2.40 -4.82
C VAL A 296 -17.39 2.65 -4.93
N LEU A 297 -16.65 2.13 -3.96
CA LEU A 297 -15.24 2.37 -3.76
C LEU A 297 -14.52 1.06 -3.43
N HIS A 298 -13.32 0.88 -3.98
CA HIS A 298 -12.45 -0.27 -3.77
C HIS A 298 -11.01 0.21 -3.57
N ILE A 299 -10.28 -0.31 -2.59
CA ILE A 299 -8.83 -0.04 -2.49
C ILE A 299 -8.06 -1.20 -3.13
N LEU A 300 -7.16 -0.83 -4.04
CA LEU A 300 -6.21 -1.70 -4.73
C LEU A 300 -4.85 -1.52 -4.08
N ARG A 301 -4.12 -2.62 -3.90
CA ARG A 301 -2.79 -2.65 -3.28
C ARG A 301 -1.86 -3.61 -4.02
N GLY A 302 -0.55 -3.37 -3.94
CA GLY A 302 0.46 -4.27 -4.50
C GLY A 302 0.17 -4.64 -5.96
N LYS A 303 0.15 -5.94 -6.25
CA LYS A 303 -0.06 -6.47 -7.60
C LYS A 303 -1.40 -6.06 -8.22
N ASP A 304 -2.46 -5.90 -7.42
CA ASP A 304 -3.79 -5.53 -7.91
C ASP A 304 -3.79 -4.15 -8.57
N ILE A 305 -2.91 -3.23 -8.11
CA ILE A 305 -2.75 -1.91 -8.74
C ILE A 305 -2.23 -2.08 -10.17
N ARG A 306 -1.16 -2.86 -10.35
CA ARG A 306 -0.55 -3.10 -11.67
C ARG A 306 -1.49 -3.84 -12.59
N ASP A 307 -2.16 -4.88 -12.10
CA ASP A 307 -3.13 -5.64 -12.90
C ASP A 307 -4.29 -4.74 -13.32
N LYS A 308 -4.79 -3.88 -12.44
CA LYS A 308 -5.86 -2.93 -12.79
C LYS A 308 -5.39 -1.87 -13.80
N PHE A 309 -4.15 -1.37 -13.66
CA PHE A 309 -3.55 -0.46 -14.63
C PHE A 309 -3.46 -1.08 -16.03
N LEU A 310 -2.95 -2.30 -16.15
CA LEU A 310 -2.86 -2.98 -17.44
C LEU A 310 -4.24 -3.29 -18.03
N ASN A 311 -5.19 -3.66 -17.18
CA ASN A 311 -6.57 -3.91 -17.60
C ASN A 311 -7.27 -2.65 -18.09
N SER A 312 -6.92 -1.44 -17.59
CA SER A 312 -7.56 -0.20 -18.01
C SER A 312 -7.51 0.00 -19.53
N PHE A 313 -6.36 -0.29 -20.17
CA PHE A 313 -6.21 -0.22 -21.63
C PHE A 313 -7.20 -1.11 -22.39
N THR A 314 -7.48 -2.29 -21.84
CA THR A 314 -8.42 -3.24 -22.45
C THR A 314 -9.87 -2.85 -22.19
N GLU A 315 -10.15 -2.31 -21.00
CA GLU A 315 -11.48 -1.93 -20.53
C GLU A 315 -12.00 -0.65 -21.19
N THR A 316 -11.12 0.32 -21.49
CA THR A 316 -11.47 1.55 -22.20
C THR A 316 -12.16 1.23 -23.53
N LYS A 317 -13.21 1.98 -23.85
CA LYS A 317 -13.97 1.89 -25.09
C LYS A 317 -13.71 3.07 -26.00
N ARG A 318 -13.57 4.28 -25.46
CA ARG A 318 -13.38 5.50 -26.25
C ARG A 318 -12.17 6.30 -25.79
N LYS A 319 -12.12 6.69 -24.52
CA LYS A 319 -11.15 7.66 -24.00
C LYS A 319 -10.65 7.26 -22.62
N MET A 320 -9.35 7.41 -22.43
CA MET A 320 -8.71 7.30 -21.12
C MET A 320 -7.94 8.59 -20.82
N LEU A 321 -8.13 9.14 -19.63
CA LEU A 321 -7.36 10.27 -19.13
C LEU A 321 -6.39 9.75 -18.08
N MET A 322 -5.13 10.16 -18.14
CA MET A 322 -4.08 9.77 -17.22
C MET A 322 -3.31 11.00 -16.75
N VAL A 323 -3.25 11.18 -15.44
CA VAL A 323 -2.45 12.22 -14.79
C VAL A 323 -1.35 11.50 -14.02
N SER A 324 -0.09 11.83 -14.31
CA SER A 324 1.06 11.27 -13.60
C SER A 324 2.14 12.35 -13.50
N PRO A 325 2.70 12.65 -12.32
CA PRO A 325 3.64 13.76 -12.16
C PRO A 325 4.87 13.61 -13.06
N TRP A 326 5.31 12.36 -13.29
CA TRP A 326 6.46 12.03 -14.12
C TRP A 326 6.14 10.96 -15.15
N ILE A 327 6.92 10.96 -16.24
CA ILE A 327 6.91 9.98 -17.32
C ILE A 327 8.36 9.51 -17.52
N SER A 328 8.61 8.20 -17.57
CA SER A 328 9.96 7.64 -17.70
C SER A 328 10.04 6.54 -18.75
N ASN A 329 11.21 6.42 -19.39
CA ASN A 329 11.54 5.29 -20.29
C ASN A 329 11.59 3.95 -19.56
N HIS A 330 11.73 3.96 -18.23
CA HIS A 330 11.65 2.75 -17.43
C HIS A 330 10.24 2.17 -17.49
N VAL A 331 9.17 2.95 -17.31
CA VAL A 331 7.80 2.40 -17.36
C VAL A 331 7.25 2.40 -18.78
N VAL A 332 7.47 3.47 -19.53
CA VAL A 332 7.02 3.60 -20.93
C VAL A 332 8.06 2.98 -21.84
N ASP A 333 8.26 1.68 -21.65
CA ASP A 333 9.18 0.88 -22.44
C ASP A 333 8.56 0.43 -23.76
N ARG A 334 9.29 -0.42 -24.49
CA ARG A 334 8.82 -0.98 -25.76
C ARG A 334 7.49 -1.74 -25.62
N GLU A 335 7.31 -2.53 -24.55
CA GLU A 335 6.07 -3.29 -24.35
C GLU A 335 4.88 -2.35 -24.15
N MET A 336 5.09 -1.29 -23.36
CA MET A 336 4.08 -0.27 -23.14
C MET A 336 3.73 0.48 -24.44
N LEU A 337 4.72 0.87 -25.24
CA LEU A 337 4.49 1.52 -26.53
C LEU A 337 3.70 0.61 -27.49
N GLU A 338 4.04 -0.69 -27.58
CA GLU A 338 3.30 -1.66 -28.39
C GLU A 338 1.85 -1.81 -27.90
N ARG A 339 1.62 -1.75 -26.58
CA ARG A 339 0.28 -1.75 -25.97
C ARG A 339 -0.51 -0.50 -26.36
N LEU A 340 0.10 0.68 -26.29
CA LEU A 340 -0.52 1.95 -26.69
C LEU A 340 -0.83 1.98 -28.20
N GLN A 341 0.01 1.40 -29.04
CA GLN A 341 -0.28 1.25 -30.47
C GLN A 341 -1.49 0.34 -30.72
N LYS A 342 -1.59 -0.79 -30.01
CA LYS A 342 -2.77 -1.68 -30.08
C LYS A 342 -4.04 -0.97 -29.59
N PHE A 343 -3.92 -0.18 -28.52
CA PHE A 343 -5.00 0.66 -27.99
C PHE A 343 -5.48 1.68 -29.05
N ALA A 344 -4.56 2.40 -29.69
CA ALA A 344 -4.87 3.37 -30.72
C ALA A 344 -5.47 2.76 -31.99
N LYS A 345 -5.05 1.55 -32.40
CA LYS A 345 -5.63 0.79 -33.53
C LYS A 345 -7.10 0.43 -33.31
N GLN A 346 -7.56 0.38 -32.06
CA GLN A 346 -8.96 0.18 -31.70
C GLN A 346 -9.75 1.50 -31.67
N ASN A 347 -9.20 2.58 -32.22
CA ASN A 347 -9.78 3.93 -32.23
C ASN A 347 -10.07 4.49 -30.83
N LYS A 348 -9.23 4.13 -29.85
CA LYS A 348 -9.31 4.61 -28.47
C LYS A 348 -8.25 5.67 -28.23
N THR A 349 -8.63 6.77 -27.60
CA THR A 349 -7.77 7.94 -27.39
C THR A 349 -7.23 7.97 -25.95
N LEU A 350 -5.96 8.31 -25.80
CA LEU A 350 -5.31 8.46 -24.50
C LEU A 350 -4.84 9.90 -24.33
N TYR A 351 -5.16 10.49 -23.18
CA TYR A 351 -4.66 11.79 -22.76
C TYR A 351 -3.74 11.58 -21.56
N ILE A 352 -2.52 12.10 -21.65
CA ILE A 352 -1.50 12.01 -20.60
C ILE A 352 -1.12 13.42 -20.19
N SER A 353 -1.25 13.74 -18.91
CA SER A 353 -0.70 14.97 -18.34
C SER A 353 0.40 14.67 -17.33
N TRP A 354 1.37 15.60 -17.25
CA TRP A 354 2.52 15.50 -16.36
C TRP A 354 3.03 16.84 -15.86
N GLY A 355 3.93 16.79 -14.88
CA GLY A 355 4.65 17.94 -14.33
C GLY A 355 4.25 18.28 -12.90
N ILE A 356 5.21 18.18 -11.97
CA ILE A 356 5.00 18.47 -10.54
C ILE A 356 5.50 19.87 -10.19
N ALA A 357 6.57 20.35 -10.82
CA ALA A 357 7.08 21.68 -10.58
C ALA A 357 6.08 22.78 -11.01
N LYS A 358 6.00 23.86 -10.24
CA LYS A 358 5.22 25.07 -10.63
C LYS A 358 5.73 25.70 -11.92
N ASN A 359 7.02 25.55 -12.17
CA ASN A 359 7.69 26.11 -13.33
C ASN A 359 8.47 25.01 -14.02
N ARG A 360 8.29 24.86 -15.34
CA ARG A 360 8.85 23.72 -16.09
C ARG A 360 10.38 23.65 -16.01
N ASN A 361 11.05 24.79 -15.89
CA ASN A 361 12.51 24.86 -15.78
C ASN A 361 13.05 24.31 -14.45
N ASN A 362 12.18 24.16 -13.44
CA ASN A 362 12.51 23.63 -12.13
C ASN A 362 12.08 22.17 -11.98
N GLU A 363 11.68 21.51 -13.07
CA GLU A 363 11.30 20.11 -13.05
C GLU A 363 12.54 19.24 -12.84
N ASP A 364 12.52 18.42 -11.79
CA ASP A 364 13.61 17.52 -11.42
C ASP A 364 13.72 16.32 -12.37
N ARG A 365 12.61 15.90 -12.97
CA ARG A 365 12.50 14.72 -13.83
C ARG A 365 11.75 15.03 -15.12
N LEU A 366 12.49 15.53 -16.11
CA LEU A 366 11.96 15.74 -17.45
C LEU A 366 11.93 14.42 -18.24
N PRO A 367 10.80 14.06 -18.90
CA PRO A 367 10.80 13.01 -19.89
C PRO A 367 11.70 13.41 -21.08
N SER A 368 12.37 12.41 -21.69
CA SER A 368 13.19 12.68 -22.86
C SER A 368 12.35 13.14 -24.04
N VAL A 369 12.95 13.95 -24.92
CA VAL A 369 12.26 14.48 -26.11
C VAL A 369 11.81 13.32 -27.01
N GLU A 370 12.67 12.32 -27.18
CA GLU A 370 12.39 11.13 -27.98
C GLU A 370 11.20 10.35 -27.44
N LEU A 371 11.05 10.24 -26.11
CA LEU A 371 9.92 9.56 -25.50
C LEU A 371 8.60 10.30 -25.76
N LEU A 372 8.62 11.63 -25.63
CA LEU A 372 7.45 12.46 -25.94
C LEU A 372 7.07 12.37 -27.42
N GLU A 373 8.06 12.36 -28.32
CA GLU A 373 7.84 12.17 -29.75
C GLU A 373 7.30 10.78 -30.07
N GLN A 374 7.82 9.73 -29.44
CA GLN A 374 7.30 8.36 -29.60
C GLN A 374 5.84 8.26 -29.17
N LEU A 375 5.46 8.89 -28.03
CA LEU A 375 4.08 8.93 -27.57
C LEU A 375 3.18 9.70 -28.55
N ARG A 376 3.59 10.91 -28.96
CA ARG A 376 2.84 11.74 -29.92
C ARG A 376 2.74 11.09 -31.31
N GLY A 377 3.72 10.28 -31.69
CA GLY A 377 3.77 9.54 -32.94
C GLY A 377 2.78 8.36 -33.01
N ILE A 378 2.11 8.00 -31.90
CA ILE A 378 1.08 6.97 -31.89
C ILE A 378 -0.19 7.53 -32.53
N LYS A 379 -0.66 6.87 -33.60
CA LYS A 379 -1.74 7.34 -34.48
C LYS A 379 -2.95 6.41 -34.47
N HIS A 380 -4.14 6.97 -34.72
CA HIS A 380 -5.31 6.20 -35.12
C HIS A 380 -5.13 5.69 -36.55
N ALA A 381 -6.04 4.82 -37.00
CA ALA A 381 -6.01 4.26 -38.34
C ALA A 381 -6.14 5.33 -39.45
N ASP A 382 -6.67 6.51 -39.12
CA ASP A 382 -6.77 7.66 -40.01
C ASP A 382 -5.49 8.50 -40.12
N GLY A 383 -4.39 8.08 -39.46
CA GLY A 383 -3.09 8.74 -39.54
C GLY A 383 -2.89 9.93 -38.59
N THR A 384 -3.90 10.30 -37.82
CA THR A 384 -3.83 11.42 -36.87
C THR A 384 -3.56 10.95 -35.44
N GLN A 385 -3.03 11.83 -34.60
CA GLN A 385 -2.55 11.50 -33.25
C GLN A 385 -3.63 10.84 -32.37
N ALA A 386 -3.24 9.81 -31.62
CA ALA A 386 -4.11 9.04 -30.73
C ALA A 386 -3.78 9.22 -29.24
N VAL A 387 -2.54 9.65 -28.95
CA VAL A 387 -2.05 9.87 -27.60
C VAL A 387 -1.64 11.33 -27.46
N PHE A 388 -2.37 12.10 -26.68
CA PHE A 388 -2.11 13.52 -26.43
C PHE A 388 -1.34 13.68 -25.12
N VAL A 389 -0.18 14.35 -25.16
CA VAL A 389 0.69 14.51 -23.99
C VAL A 389 0.93 15.99 -23.72
N ARG A 390 0.48 16.48 -22.55
CA ARG A 390 0.60 17.88 -22.14
C ARG A 390 1.25 18.05 -20.77
N TRP A 391 2.04 19.11 -20.61
CA TRP A 391 2.58 19.51 -19.32
C TRP A 391 1.58 20.43 -18.62
N PHE A 392 1.15 20.06 -17.40
CA PHE A 392 0.25 20.86 -16.58
C PHE A 392 1.01 21.68 -15.54
N GLY A 393 2.09 21.14 -14.98
CA GLY A 393 2.82 21.76 -13.88
C GLY A 393 2.00 21.87 -12.60
N ASN A 394 2.67 21.99 -11.45
CA ASN A 394 2.03 22.08 -10.13
C ASN A 394 0.99 20.96 -9.90
N GLN A 395 1.24 19.75 -10.40
CA GLN A 395 0.36 18.59 -10.25
C GLN A 395 1.11 17.43 -9.61
N HIS A 396 0.67 17.04 -8.42
CA HIS A 396 1.12 15.81 -7.78
C HIS A 396 0.12 14.65 -7.94
N ASN A 397 -0.94 14.85 -8.72
CA ASN A 397 -2.01 13.87 -8.91
C ASN A 397 -1.55 12.66 -9.70
N LYS A 398 -2.14 11.52 -9.33
CA LYS A 398 -1.89 10.22 -9.95
C LYS A 398 -3.24 9.60 -10.19
N GLU A 399 -3.82 9.96 -11.32
CA GLU A 399 -5.22 9.66 -11.65
C GLU A 399 -5.35 8.95 -12.98
N ILE A 400 -6.30 8.01 -13.07
CA ILE A 400 -6.74 7.44 -14.34
C ILE A 400 -8.26 7.47 -14.38
N VAL A 401 -8.82 8.13 -15.38
CA VAL A 401 -10.26 8.07 -15.68
C VAL A 401 -10.46 7.20 -16.92
N VAL A 402 -11.32 6.18 -16.82
CA VAL A 402 -11.65 5.28 -17.93
C VAL A 402 -13.09 5.52 -18.36
N ASP A 403 -13.26 6.19 -19.51
CA ASP A 403 -14.55 6.63 -20.03
C ASP A 403 -15.41 7.26 -18.90
N SER A 404 -16.70 6.95 -18.84
CA SER A 404 -17.59 7.26 -17.71
C SER A 404 -17.75 6.06 -16.76
N LYS A 405 -16.79 5.12 -16.75
CA LYS A 405 -16.94 3.81 -16.10
C LYS A 405 -16.37 3.80 -14.68
N TYR A 406 -15.13 4.23 -14.52
CA TYR A 406 -14.47 4.29 -13.23
C TYR A 406 -13.29 5.26 -13.24
N HIS A 407 -12.86 5.61 -12.04
CA HIS A 407 -11.70 6.45 -11.80
C HIS A 407 -10.77 5.81 -10.77
N LEU A 408 -9.46 5.87 -11.00
CA LEU A 408 -8.41 5.42 -10.11
C LEU A 408 -7.66 6.64 -9.56
N LEU A 409 -7.52 6.75 -8.24
CA LEU A 409 -6.73 7.78 -7.58
C LEU A 409 -5.89 7.18 -6.47
N GLY A 410 -4.66 7.65 -6.31
CA GLY A 410 -3.82 7.17 -5.22
C GLY A 410 -2.42 7.74 -5.25
N SER A 411 -1.51 6.99 -4.63
CA SER A 411 -0.09 7.35 -4.51
C SER A 411 0.79 6.72 -5.61
N PHE A 412 0.24 5.75 -6.36
CA PHE A 412 0.98 4.99 -7.39
C PHE A 412 1.31 5.84 -8.64
N ASN A 413 2.60 5.98 -8.96
CA ASN A 413 3.06 6.72 -10.14
C ASN A 413 2.93 5.93 -11.44
N TRP A 414 1.81 6.09 -12.15
CA TRP A 414 1.43 5.31 -13.35
C TRP A 414 2.49 5.21 -14.46
N LEU A 415 3.31 6.25 -14.66
CA LEU A 415 4.28 6.33 -15.77
C LEU A 415 5.75 6.46 -15.34
N SER A 416 6.03 6.35 -14.03
CA SER A 416 7.41 6.40 -13.52
C SER A 416 7.76 5.37 -12.46
N TYR A 417 6.78 4.57 -12.01
CA TYR A 417 7.01 3.42 -11.15
C TYR A 417 6.29 2.18 -11.70
N ARG A 418 7.03 1.10 -11.92
CA ARG A 418 6.47 -0.16 -12.45
C ARG A 418 5.76 -1.00 -11.38
N GLY A 419 6.09 -0.79 -10.10
CA GLY A 419 5.61 -1.65 -9.02
C GLY A 419 6.24 -3.04 -9.01
N ASP A 420 7.42 -3.21 -9.63
CA ASP A 420 8.17 -4.47 -9.74
C ASP A 420 9.51 -4.47 -8.98
N TYR A 421 9.86 -3.38 -8.32
CA TYR A 421 11.01 -3.25 -7.41
C TYR A 421 10.64 -2.34 -6.23
N ASP A 422 11.29 -2.53 -5.07
CA ASP A 422 11.16 -1.68 -3.87
C ASP A 422 9.69 -1.53 -3.47
N ILE A 423 9.10 -2.48 -2.70
CA ILE A 423 7.66 -2.52 -2.37
C ILE A 423 7.27 -1.22 -1.66
N ARG A 424 6.93 -0.22 -2.45
CA ARG A 424 6.35 1.02 -1.97
C ARG A 424 4.94 0.65 -1.59
N HIS A 425 4.56 0.98 -0.37
CA HIS A 425 3.26 0.65 0.18
C HIS A 425 2.18 1.55 -0.43
N GLU A 426 2.04 1.48 -1.75
CA GLU A 426 1.15 2.28 -2.57
C GLU A 426 -0.29 1.79 -2.39
N SER A 427 -1.23 2.74 -2.42
CA SER A 427 -2.65 2.44 -2.40
C SER A 427 -3.35 3.23 -3.50
N VAL A 428 -4.29 2.58 -4.18
CA VAL A 428 -5.15 3.23 -5.18
C VAL A 428 -6.61 2.96 -4.85
N VAL A 429 -7.39 4.02 -4.70
CA VAL A 429 -8.85 3.95 -4.61
C VAL A 429 -9.41 3.91 -6.04
N MET A 430 -10.22 2.90 -6.33
CA MET A 430 -11.06 2.81 -7.51
C MET A 430 -12.47 3.26 -7.16
N VAL A 431 -13.01 4.20 -7.93
CA VAL A 431 -14.30 4.86 -7.75
C VAL A 431 -15.20 4.55 -8.93
N ASN A 432 -16.43 4.11 -8.66
CA ASN A 432 -17.47 3.87 -9.67
C ASN A 432 -18.65 4.85 -9.54
N ASP A 433 -18.46 5.96 -8.82
CA ASP A 433 -19.47 7.01 -8.65
C ASP A 433 -19.50 7.96 -9.85
N GLU A 434 -20.68 8.10 -10.47
CA GLU A 434 -20.87 8.85 -11.71
C GLU A 434 -20.54 10.35 -11.53
N LYS A 435 -20.97 10.96 -10.42
CA LYS A 435 -20.70 12.38 -10.16
C LYS A 435 -19.20 12.62 -10.08
N VAL A 436 -18.50 11.77 -9.31
CA VAL A 436 -17.05 11.89 -9.11
C VAL A 436 -16.28 11.68 -10.41
N ILE A 437 -16.71 10.77 -11.28
CA ILE A 437 -16.10 10.53 -12.58
C ILE A 437 -16.31 11.74 -13.50
N THR A 438 -17.53 12.29 -13.55
CA THR A 438 -17.88 13.45 -14.39
C THR A 438 -17.09 14.69 -13.97
N ASP A 439 -17.14 15.08 -12.69
CA ASP A 439 -16.43 16.26 -12.17
C ASP A 439 -14.92 16.21 -12.50
N THR A 440 -14.34 15.01 -12.46
CA THR A 440 -12.90 14.80 -12.69
C THR A 440 -12.54 14.81 -14.16
N THR A 441 -13.41 14.23 -14.98
CA THR A 441 -13.30 14.33 -16.44
C THR A 441 -13.30 15.80 -16.84
N GLU A 442 -14.27 16.57 -16.36
CA GLU A 442 -14.39 18.00 -16.66
C GLU A 442 -13.15 18.79 -16.22
N TYR A 443 -12.65 18.54 -15.02
CA TYR A 443 -11.44 19.20 -14.54
C TYR A 443 -10.20 18.89 -15.41
N ILE A 444 -9.94 17.61 -15.68
CA ILE A 444 -8.74 17.20 -16.42
C ILE A 444 -8.83 17.74 -17.85
N GLU A 445 -9.99 17.62 -18.48
CA GLU A 445 -10.21 18.12 -19.84
C GLU A 445 -10.07 19.64 -19.94
N GLU A 446 -10.60 20.42 -18.97
CA GLU A 446 -10.43 21.87 -18.97
C GLU A 446 -8.95 22.28 -18.92
N LYS A 447 -8.11 21.52 -18.22
CA LYS A 447 -6.66 21.72 -18.22
C LYS A 447 -6.01 21.37 -19.56
N PHE A 448 -6.45 20.29 -20.22
CA PHE A 448 -6.00 19.98 -21.59
C PHE A 448 -6.37 21.11 -22.55
N ILE A 449 -7.61 21.59 -22.49
CA ILE A 449 -8.11 22.69 -23.33
C ILE A 449 -7.30 23.97 -23.07
N THR A 450 -7.02 24.29 -21.81
CA THR A 450 -6.22 25.48 -21.47
C THR A 450 -4.78 25.37 -21.94
N ALA A 451 -4.16 24.19 -21.82
CA ALA A 451 -2.81 23.95 -22.32
C ALA A 451 -2.76 23.97 -23.87
N LEU A 452 -3.80 23.49 -24.54
CA LEU A 452 -3.95 23.58 -26.00
C LEU A 452 -4.22 25.01 -26.46
N GLU A 453 -5.06 25.75 -25.75
CA GLU A 453 -5.31 27.17 -26.01
C GLU A 453 -4.02 27.97 -25.97
N LYS A 454 -3.16 27.74 -24.98
CA LYS A 454 -1.86 28.40 -24.90
C LYS A 454 -1.02 28.09 -26.14
N GLU A 455 -0.89 26.81 -26.50
CA GLU A 455 -0.12 26.39 -27.67
C GLU A 455 -0.65 26.99 -28.98
N LEU A 456 -1.97 27.02 -29.15
CA LEU A 456 -2.64 27.64 -30.30
C LEU A 456 -2.42 29.16 -30.33
N ASN A 457 -2.56 29.84 -29.19
CA ASN A 457 -2.35 31.29 -29.12
C ASN A 457 -0.89 31.65 -29.38
N ASP A 458 0.07 30.88 -28.86
CA ASP A 458 1.50 31.07 -29.14
C ASP A 458 1.77 30.92 -30.65
N PHE A 459 1.17 29.90 -31.29
CA PHE A 459 1.23 29.70 -32.73
C PHE A 459 0.67 30.89 -33.52
N LEU A 460 -0.56 31.32 -33.18
CA LEU A 460 -1.26 32.41 -33.86
C LEU A 460 -0.53 33.76 -33.67
N PHE A 461 0.03 34.01 -32.48
CA PHE A 461 0.75 35.23 -32.16
C PHE A 461 2.09 35.33 -32.90
N MET A 462 2.85 34.23 -32.93
CA MET A 462 4.17 34.20 -33.55
C MET A 462 4.13 34.16 -35.09
N ARG A 463 2.92 34.03 -35.69
CA ARG A 463 2.69 33.90 -37.14
C ARG A 463 3.67 32.89 -37.79
N TYR A 464 3.90 31.77 -37.13
CA TYR A 464 4.85 30.78 -37.61
C TYR A 464 4.45 30.28 -39.01
N SER A 465 5.31 30.55 -40.00
CA SER A 465 5.11 30.10 -41.39
C SER A 465 5.36 28.60 -41.58
N ASN A 466 5.87 27.89 -40.56
CA ASN A 466 6.48 26.56 -40.69
C ASN A 466 5.83 25.48 -39.82
N VAL A 467 4.65 25.69 -39.22
CA VAL A 467 3.94 24.60 -38.53
C VAL A 467 3.37 23.63 -39.56
N GLU A 468 3.69 22.35 -39.41
CA GLU A 468 3.20 21.29 -40.30
C GLU A 468 1.68 21.16 -40.22
N GLU A 469 1.04 20.91 -41.36
CA GLU A 469 -0.42 20.74 -41.48
C GLU A 469 -0.94 19.63 -40.57
N VAL A 470 -0.14 18.59 -40.36
CA VAL A 470 -0.42 17.48 -39.46
C VAL A 470 -0.61 17.96 -38.02
N GLN A 471 0.15 18.96 -37.57
CA GLN A 471 0.01 19.51 -36.22
C GLN A 471 -1.31 20.24 -36.05
N MET A 472 -1.74 21.00 -37.07
CA MET A 472 -3.04 21.70 -37.05
C MET A 472 -4.20 20.71 -37.01
N LEU A 473 -4.11 19.61 -37.77
CA LEU A 473 -5.08 18.51 -37.71
C LEU A 473 -5.11 17.85 -36.33
N ASN A 474 -3.95 17.64 -35.71
CA ASN A 474 -3.88 17.07 -34.36
C ASN A 474 -4.52 17.98 -33.31
N TRP A 475 -4.30 19.30 -33.38
CA TRP A 475 -4.97 20.26 -32.49
C TRP A 475 -6.49 20.25 -32.65
N MET A 476 -6.99 20.26 -33.89
CA MET A 476 -8.43 20.18 -34.14
C MET A 476 -9.03 18.87 -33.68
N LYS A 477 -8.31 17.76 -33.87
CA LYS A 477 -8.73 16.45 -33.37
C LYS A 477 -8.79 16.42 -31.85
N GLU A 478 -7.81 16.99 -31.17
CA GLU A 478 -7.79 17.06 -29.72
C GLU A 478 -9.02 17.81 -29.20
N LEU A 479 -9.34 18.98 -29.79
CA LEU A 479 -10.55 19.74 -29.46
C LEU A 479 -11.81 18.90 -29.64
N VAL A 480 -11.94 18.17 -30.75
CA VAL A 480 -13.15 17.41 -31.07
C VAL A 480 -13.37 16.23 -30.11
N LEU A 481 -12.28 15.58 -29.68
CA LEU A 481 -12.34 14.36 -28.86
C LEU A 481 -12.51 14.62 -27.35
N LEU A 482 -12.30 15.87 -26.92
CA LEU A 482 -12.68 16.35 -25.59
C LEU A 482 -14.20 16.60 -25.54
N ASP A 483 -14.83 16.36 -24.41
CA ASP A 483 -16.29 16.53 -24.24
C ASP A 483 -16.61 17.83 -23.50
N SER A 484 -15.78 18.20 -22.54
CA SER A 484 -16.00 19.35 -21.65
C SER A 484 -15.78 20.70 -22.33
N SER A 485 -16.33 21.76 -21.75
CA SER A 485 -16.10 23.16 -22.17
C SER A 485 -16.32 23.43 -23.66
N PHE A 486 -17.44 22.92 -24.18
CA PHE A 486 -17.80 22.99 -25.60
C PHE A 486 -17.61 24.38 -26.22
N GLU A 487 -18.14 25.44 -25.61
CA GLU A 487 -18.03 26.81 -26.14
C GLU A 487 -16.57 27.28 -26.29
N LYS A 488 -15.72 26.98 -25.30
CA LYS A 488 -14.30 27.32 -25.34
C LYS A 488 -13.60 26.56 -26.47
N ARG A 489 -13.87 25.26 -26.61
CA ARG A 489 -13.32 24.45 -27.71
C ARG A 489 -13.73 24.97 -29.07
N LYS A 490 -15.00 25.34 -29.22
CA LYS A 490 -15.54 25.93 -30.46
C LYS A 490 -14.86 27.26 -30.79
N GLN A 491 -14.70 28.15 -29.81
CA GLN A 491 -14.00 29.43 -30.00
C GLN A 491 -12.55 29.23 -30.45
N LEU A 492 -11.83 28.24 -29.88
CA LEU A 492 -10.46 27.93 -30.30
C LEU A 492 -10.40 27.40 -31.72
N SER A 493 -11.34 26.53 -32.09
CA SER A 493 -11.50 26.05 -33.46
C SER A 493 -11.73 27.24 -34.41
N ASP A 494 -12.70 28.10 -34.14
CA ASP A 494 -13.06 29.25 -34.99
C ASP A 494 -11.87 30.22 -35.21
N LYS A 495 -11.04 30.44 -34.18
CA LYS A 495 -9.80 31.23 -34.30
C LYS A 495 -8.84 30.61 -35.32
N LEU A 496 -8.60 29.29 -35.24
CA LEU A 496 -7.71 28.60 -36.19
C LEU A 496 -8.29 28.60 -37.61
N ILE A 497 -9.60 28.42 -37.77
CA ILE A 497 -10.27 28.49 -39.07
C ILE A 497 -10.13 29.88 -39.70
N THR A 498 -10.32 30.93 -38.91
CA THR A 498 -10.14 32.31 -39.36
C THR A 498 -8.72 32.54 -39.85
N PHE A 499 -7.72 32.11 -39.08
CA PHE A 499 -6.32 32.17 -39.48
C PHE A 499 -6.03 31.42 -40.78
N LEU A 500 -6.54 30.19 -40.95
CA LEU A 500 -6.32 29.40 -42.17
C LEU A 500 -6.90 30.10 -43.40
N ARG A 501 -8.08 30.71 -43.29
CA ARG A 501 -8.71 31.47 -44.37
C ARG A 501 -7.93 32.73 -44.73
N GLU A 502 -7.51 33.50 -43.73
CA GLU A 502 -6.69 34.70 -43.94
C GLU A 502 -5.35 34.38 -44.64
N ASN A 503 -4.82 33.18 -44.43
CA ASN A 503 -3.58 32.69 -45.02
C ASN A 503 -3.80 31.77 -46.25
N GLN A 504 -5.02 31.70 -46.79
CA GLN A 504 -5.37 30.92 -47.99
C GLN A 504 -5.00 29.43 -47.92
N LYS A 505 -5.09 28.81 -46.74
CA LYS A 505 -4.78 27.40 -46.49
C LYS A 505 -6.02 26.50 -46.63
N GLU A 506 -6.65 26.55 -47.80
CA GLU A 506 -7.92 25.86 -48.06
C GLU A 506 -7.81 24.33 -48.04
N GLU A 507 -6.67 23.77 -48.45
CA GLU A 507 -6.42 22.32 -48.42
C GLU A 507 -6.42 21.78 -46.98
N VAL A 508 -5.79 22.50 -46.04
CA VAL A 508 -5.80 22.16 -44.61
C VAL A 508 -7.20 22.28 -44.03
N LEU A 509 -7.95 23.30 -44.45
CA LEU A 509 -9.33 23.51 -44.02
C LEU A 509 -10.23 22.35 -44.47
N TYR A 510 -10.04 21.83 -45.69
CA TYR A 510 -10.73 20.65 -46.20
C TYR A 510 -10.43 19.40 -45.35
N GLU A 511 -9.17 19.16 -45.02
CA GLU A 511 -8.77 18.02 -44.16
C GLU A 511 -9.34 18.13 -42.74
N ILE A 512 -9.38 19.34 -42.17
CA ILE A 512 -10.02 19.61 -40.86
C ILE A 512 -11.53 19.33 -40.93
N ALA A 513 -12.20 19.79 -41.99
CA ALA A 513 -13.63 19.54 -42.16
C ALA A 513 -13.92 18.03 -42.32
N CYS A 514 -13.08 17.33 -43.10
CA CYS A 514 -13.16 15.88 -43.24
C CYS A 514 -12.95 15.15 -41.90
N LEU A 515 -12.02 15.63 -41.08
CA LEU A 515 -11.80 15.13 -39.72
C LEU A 515 -13.07 15.31 -38.89
N TRP A 516 -13.65 16.50 -38.84
CA TRP A 516 -14.90 16.74 -38.10
C TRP A 516 -16.02 15.80 -38.53
N ALA A 517 -16.16 15.58 -39.84
CA ALA A 517 -17.13 14.64 -40.37
C ALA A 517 -16.91 13.20 -39.86
N ARG A 518 -15.66 12.71 -39.89
CA ARG A 518 -15.29 11.35 -39.44
C ARG A 518 -15.57 11.12 -37.96
N TYR A 519 -15.44 12.15 -37.14
CA TYR A 519 -15.67 12.10 -35.69
C TYR A 519 -17.05 12.59 -35.25
N ASN A 520 -17.98 12.79 -36.18
CA ASN A 520 -19.34 13.25 -35.90
C ASN A 520 -19.38 14.57 -35.10
N ALA A 521 -18.50 15.51 -35.45
CA ALA A 521 -18.32 16.79 -34.77
C ALA A 521 -19.06 17.92 -35.50
N GLU A 522 -20.36 17.74 -35.74
CA GLU A 522 -21.17 18.65 -36.54
C GLU A 522 -21.08 20.11 -36.09
N ASP A 523 -21.09 20.32 -34.77
CA ASP A 523 -21.17 21.64 -34.17
C ASP A 523 -19.86 22.46 -34.28
N PHE A 524 -18.78 21.85 -34.77
CA PHE A 524 -17.47 22.49 -35.00
C PHE A 524 -17.34 23.19 -36.37
N GLY A 525 -18.34 23.07 -37.24
CA GLY A 525 -18.37 23.80 -38.53
C GLY A 525 -18.53 22.92 -39.76
N VAL A 526 -18.90 21.65 -39.59
CA VAL A 526 -19.11 20.71 -40.71
C VAL A 526 -20.10 21.28 -41.73
N ARG A 527 -21.24 21.81 -41.28
CA ARG A 527 -22.28 22.39 -42.15
C ARG A 527 -21.86 23.75 -42.72
N SER A 528 -21.22 24.57 -41.90
CA SER A 528 -20.70 25.89 -42.31
C SER A 528 -19.67 25.77 -43.42
N TYR A 529 -18.80 24.76 -43.37
CA TYR A 529 -17.83 24.49 -44.42
C TYR A 529 -18.50 24.08 -45.75
N LEU A 530 -19.49 23.20 -45.69
CA LEU A 530 -20.24 22.81 -46.88
C LEU A 530 -20.98 23.99 -47.52
N SER A 531 -21.65 24.82 -46.71
CA SER A 531 -22.32 26.04 -47.19
C SER A 531 -21.34 26.95 -47.93
N GLU A 532 -20.11 27.08 -47.41
CA GLU A 532 -19.06 27.87 -48.03
C GLU A 532 -18.58 27.29 -49.37
N LEU A 533 -18.38 25.97 -49.47
CA LEU A 533 -18.03 25.32 -50.74
C LEU A 533 -19.10 25.56 -51.82
N LEU A 534 -20.38 25.50 -51.44
CA LEU A 534 -21.49 25.74 -52.33
C LEU A 534 -21.59 27.21 -52.77
N LYS A 535 -21.32 28.16 -51.86
CA LYS A 535 -21.25 29.60 -52.18
C LYS A 535 -20.12 29.92 -53.16
N GLN A 536 -19.01 29.19 -53.06
CA GLN A 536 -17.86 29.33 -53.96
C GLN A 536 -18.00 28.51 -55.25
N GLU A 537 -19.16 27.89 -55.49
CA GLU A 537 -19.44 27.04 -56.66
C GLU A 537 -18.47 25.85 -56.83
N LYS A 538 -17.82 25.39 -55.74
CA LYS A 538 -16.92 24.22 -55.72
C LYS A 538 -17.72 22.92 -55.64
N LEU A 539 -18.59 22.67 -56.63
CA LEU A 539 -19.61 21.62 -56.57
C LEU A 539 -19.04 20.19 -56.47
N ASP A 540 -17.94 19.88 -57.15
CA ASP A 540 -17.37 18.52 -57.11
C ASP A 540 -16.78 18.19 -55.74
N LEU A 541 -16.06 19.15 -55.13
CA LEU A 541 -15.54 19.03 -53.78
C LEU A 541 -16.67 18.96 -52.74
N ALA A 542 -17.74 19.75 -52.93
CA ALA A 542 -18.92 19.70 -52.07
C ALA A 542 -19.62 18.32 -52.12
N LYS A 543 -19.71 17.68 -53.30
CA LYS A 543 -20.27 16.32 -53.43
C LYS A 543 -19.42 15.29 -52.70
N GLU A 544 -18.10 15.34 -52.87
CA GLU A 544 -17.17 14.44 -52.18
C GLU A 544 -17.30 14.57 -50.66
N TYR A 545 -17.27 15.82 -50.18
CA TYR A 545 -17.38 16.13 -48.76
C TYR A 545 -18.73 15.70 -48.17
N VAL A 546 -19.85 15.95 -48.85
CA VAL A 546 -21.18 15.50 -48.40
C VAL A 546 -21.25 13.98 -48.34
N SER A 547 -20.70 13.29 -49.33
CA SER A 547 -20.66 11.82 -49.32
C SER A 547 -19.88 11.29 -48.11
N LEU A 548 -18.76 11.93 -47.75
CA LEU A 548 -18.03 11.61 -46.53
C LEU A 548 -18.88 11.88 -45.28
N CYS A 549 -19.54 13.04 -45.20
CA CYS A 549 -20.40 13.41 -44.09
C CYS A 549 -21.51 12.37 -43.87
N LEU A 550 -22.26 12.03 -44.92
CA LEU A 550 -23.38 11.07 -44.85
C LEU A 550 -22.93 9.64 -44.46
N LYS A 551 -21.65 9.31 -44.65
CA LYS A 551 -21.09 8.02 -44.23
C LYS A 551 -20.85 7.93 -42.71
N HIS A 552 -20.48 9.05 -42.08
CA HIS A 552 -20.02 9.09 -40.69
C HIS A 552 -21.03 9.75 -39.73
N ILE A 553 -21.86 10.64 -40.25
CA ILE A 553 -22.84 11.41 -39.50
C ILE A 553 -24.21 10.77 -39.68
N PRO A 554 -24.95 10.48 -38.59
CA PRO A 554 -26.27 9.87 -38.70
C PRO A 554 -27.22 10.66 -39.60
N THR A 555 -27.77 9.99 -40.62
CA THR A 555 -28.71 10.58 -41.59
C THR A 555 -30.07 11.00 -40.99
N SER A 556 -30.30 10.75 -39.70
CA SER A 556 -31.45 11.27 -38.94
C SER A 556 -31.39 12.77 -38.72
N VAL A 557 -30.23 13.39 -38.94
CA VAL A 557 -30.06 14.83 -38.89
C VAL A 557 -30.51 15.42 -40.22
N MET A 558 -31.54 16.27 -40.19
CA MET A 558 -32.11 16.90 -41.39
C MET A 558 -31.23 18.06 -41.85
N TRP A 559 -30.14 17.76 -42.56
CA TRP A 559 -29.19 18.76 -43.05
C TRP A 559 -29.83 19.76 -44.03
N ASP A 560 -30.82 19.30 -44.80
CA ASP A 560 -31.64 20.11 -45.70
C ASP A 560 -32.47 21.20 -44.97
N ARG A 561 -32.58 21.09 -43.64
CA ARG A 561 -33.31 22.03 -42.77
C ARG A 561 -32.38 22.89 -41.92
N SER A 562 -31.07 22.78 -42.08
CA SER A 562 -30.12 23.59 -41.32
C SER A 562 -30.16 25.04 -41.81
N PRO A 563 -30.08 26.04 -40.91
CA PRO A 563 -30.06 27.46 -41.31
C PRO A 563 -28.94 27.78 -42.32
N GLU A 564 -27.79 27.12 -42.20
CA GLU A 564 -26.61 27.32 -43.03
C GLU A 564 -26.77 26.81 -44.47
N LEU A 565 -27.65 25.83 -44.69
CA LEU A 565 -27.88 25.17 -45.97
C LEU A 565 -29.27 25.47 -46.57
N LYS A 566 -30.00 26.42 -45.98
CA LYS A 566 -31.39 26.76 -46.37
C LYS A 566 -31.52 27.05 -47.87
N ASP A 567 -30.56 27.78 -48.45
CA ASP A 567 -30.56 28.16 -49.86
C ASP A 567 -30.16 27.01 -50.80
N TYR A 568 -29.67 25.89 -50.25
CA TYR A 568 -29.19 24.73 -50.99
C TYR A 568 -30.00 23.46 -50.69
N LYS A 569 -31.22 23.61 -50.16
CA LYS A 569 -32.08 22.52 -49.72
C LYS A 569 -32.32 21.46 -50.80
N ASP A 570 -32.64 21.88 -52.02
CA ASP A 570 -32.97 20.96 -53.12
C ASP A 570 -31.73 20.16 -53.55
N TRP A 571 -30.58 20.83 -53.64
CA TRP A 571 -29.29 20.19 -53.91
C TRP A 571 -28.93 19.16 -52.84
N MET A 572 -29.10 19.49 -51.55
CA MET A 572 -28.87 18.56 -50.45
C MET A 572 -29.80 17.35 -50.51
N THR A 573 -31.09 17.57 -50.82
CA THR A 573 -32.08 16.51 -50.96
C THR A 573 -31.70 15.54 -52.09
N GLU A 574 -31.20 16.07 -53.20
CA GLU A 574 -30.68 15.26 -54.31
C GLU A 574 -29.49 14.40 -53.89
N GLN A 575 -28.49 14.97 -53.20
CA GLN A 575 -27.31 14.22 -52.73
C GLN A 575 -27.69 13.12 -51.73
N MET A 576 -28.64 13.38 -50.83
CA MET A 576 -29.14 12.39 -49.87
C MET A 576 -29.87 11.23 -50.57
N ASN A 577 -30.63 11.52 -51.63
CA ASN A 577 -31.36 10.52 -52.41
C ASN A 577 -30.45 9.71 -53.35
N ALA A 578 -29.33 10.29 -53.78
CA ALA A 578 -28.35 9.62 -54.64
C ALA A 578 -27.49 8.58 -53.88
N GLN A 579 -27.47 8.60 -52.55
CA GLN A 579 -26.75 7.62 -51.74
C GLN A 579 -27.49 6.26 -51.74
N PRO A 580 -26.79 5.13 -51.97
CA PRO A 580 -27.42 3.82 -51.91
C PRO A 580 -27.92 3.55 -50.48
N VAL A 581 -29.23 3.39 -50.32
CA VAL A 581 -29.86 3.05 -49.03
C VAL A 581 -29.26 1.75 -48.51
N LYS A 582 -28.39 1.83 -47.50
CA LYS A 582 -28.03 0.65 -46.69
C LYS A 582 -29.27 0.22 -45.93
N LYS A 583 -30.02 -0.75 -46.47
CA LYS A 583 -31.06 -1.47 -45.72
C LYS A 583 -30.40 -2.08 -44.49
N ALA A 584 -30.68 -1.53 -43.32
CA ALA A 584 -30.35 -2.16 -42.05
C ALA A 584 -30.98 -3.56 -42.04
N LYS A 585 -30.16 -4.62 -42.04
CA LYS A 585 -30.63 -5.96 -41.71
C LYS A 585 -31.04 -5.95 -40.24
N VAL A 586 -32.32 -5.69 -39.99
CA VAL A 586 -32.97 -6.06 -38.73
C VAL A 586 -32.83 -7.58 -38.62
N LYS A 587 -31.86 -8.05 -37.82
CA LYS A 587 -31.90 -9.41 -37.30
C LYS A 587 -33.13 -9.49 -36.42
N ALA A 588 -34.20 -10.07 -36.95
CA ALA A 588 -35.32 -10.54 -36.15
C ALA A 588 -34.76 -11.55 -35.13
N THR A 589 -34.58 -11.10 -33.90
CA THR A 589 -34.42 -12.01 -32.76
C THR A 589 -35.72 -12.79 -32.59
N GLY A 590 -35.56 -14.09 -32.39
CA GLY A 590 -36.60 -15.09 -32.54
C GLY A 590 -37.86 -14.86 -31.70
N LYS A 591 -38.97 -15.28 -32.32
CA LYS A 591 -40.28 -15.56 -31.76
C LYS A 591 -40.24 -16.12 -30.33
N GLY A 592 -40.56 -15.28 -29.34
CA GLY A 592 -41.15 -15.73 -28.08
C GLY A 592 -42.63 -16.01 -28.29
N LYS A 593 -43.03 -17.28 -28.25
CA LYS A 593 -44.43 -17.72 -28.36
C LYS A 593 -45.26 -17.18 -27.17
N GLY A 594 -46.07 -16.15 -27.41
CA GLY A 594 -47.17 -15.80 -26.51
C GLY A 594 -48.28 -16.85 -26.60
N ARG A 595 -48.61 -17.48 -25.47
CA ARG A 595 -49.80 -18.34 -25.30
C ARG A 595 -51.08 -17.48 -25.45
N PRO A 596 -52.16 -18.00 -26.06
CA PRO A 596 -53.43 -17.29 -26.07
C PRO A 596 -54.11 -17.38 -24.68
N ARG A 597 -54.62 -16.24 -24.21
CA ARG A 597 -55.57 -16.15 -23.10
C ARG A 597 -56.82 -16.96 -23.44
N VAL A 598 -57.10 -17.98 -22.63
CA VAL A 598 -58.43 -18.60 -22.54
C VAL A 598 -59.23 -17.82 -21.48
N LYS A 599 -60.43 -17.37 -21.86
CA LYS A 599 -61.43 -16.82 -20.96
C LYS A 599 -61.91 -17.90 -19.99
N LYS A 600 -61.82 -17.63 -18.69
CA LYS A 600 -62.89 -17.82 -17.70
C LYS A 600 -62.54 -17.06 -16.44
#